data_AF-A0ABD5RL21-F1
#
_entry.id   AF-A0ABD5RL21-F1
#
_cell.length_a   1.000
_cell.length_b   1.000
_cell.length_c   1.000
_cell.angle_alpha   90.00
_cell.angle_beta   90.00
_cell.angle_gamma   90.00
#
_symmetry.space_group_name_H-M   'P 1'
#
loop_
_entity.id
_entity.type
_entity.pdbx_description
1 polymer ?
#
loop_
_entity_poly.entity_id
_entity_poly.type
_entity_poly.pdbx_seq_one_letter_code
_entity_poly.pdbx_strand_id
1 'polypeptide(L)'
;MTLQTDVALGLLQLVALSIPPIAVLIKMLRSADDLPWKLRKLSFGLAIASVLSFIGTGAAAVLFLMGQATIPTTLVLAMGLAVFGLVPFALFTGVLYVEHKRSFA
;
A
#
# COMPACT_ATOMS: atom_id res chain seq x y z
N MET A 1 -14.56 -20.24 12.48
CA MET A 1 -13.38 -19.44 12.11
C MET A 1 -12.30 -19.68 13.16
N THR A 2 -11.03 -19.80 12.76
CA THR A 2 -9.93 -19.91 13.73
C THR A 2 -9.47 -18.50 14.10
N LEU A 3 -8.95 -18.31 15.33
CA LEU A 3 -8.41 -17.02 15.80
C LEU A 3 -7.42 -16.39 14.81
N GLN A 4 -6.62 -17.22 14.13
CA GLN A 4 -5.65 -16.78 13.12
C GLN A 4 -6.33 -16.19 11.88
N THR A 5 -7.45 -16.77 11.44
CA THR A 5 -8.25 -16.24 10.32
C THR A 5 -8.88 -14.90 10.69
N ASP A 6 -9.39 -14.77 11.91
CA ASP A 6 -10.01 -13.53 12.39
C ASP A 6 -8.98 -12.39 12.50
N VAL A 7 -7.78 -12.68 13.00
CA VAL A 7 -6.67 -11.72 13.06
C VAL A 7 -6.23 -11.31 11.65
N ALA A 8 -6.13 -12.26 10.71
CA ALA A 8 -5.75 -11.96 9.33
C ALA A 8 -6.79 -11.10 8.59
N LEU A 9 -8.09 -11.35 8.83
CA LEU A 9 -9.17 -10.50 8.31
C LEU A 9 -9.15 -9.10 8.94
N GLY A 10 -8.91 -9.00 10.24
CA GLY A 10 -8.73 -7.72 10.93
C GLY A 10 -7.56 -6.92 10.36
N LEU A 11 -6.42 -7.59 10.09
CA LEU A 11 -5.26 -6.98 9.44
C LEU A 11 -5.60 -6.49 8.02
N LEU A 12 -6.34 -7.26 7.23
CA LEU A 12 -6.78 -6.84 5.90
C LEU A 12 -7.68 -5.60 5.94
N GLN A 13 -8.62 -5.54 6.88
CA GLN A 13 -9.47 -4.36 7.07
C GLN A 13 -8.64 -3.13 7.46
N LEU A 14 -7.66 -3.30 8.34
CA LEU A 14 -6.77 -2.24 8.79
C LEU A 14 -5.90 -1.71 7.63
N VAL A 15 -5.39 -2.60 6.78
CA VAL A 15 -4.68 -2.23 5.55
C VAL A 15 -5.62 -1.52 4.57
N ALA A 16 -6.85 -2.01 4.36
CA ALA A 16 -7.82 -1.37 3.48
C ALA A 16 -8.16 0.07 3.93
N LEU A 17 -8.30 0.30 5.25
CA LEU A 17 -8.55 1.61 5.84
C LEU A 17 -7.35 2.58 5.70
N SER A 18 -6.15 2.07 5.48
CA SER A 18 -4.94 2.89 5.32
C SER A 18 -4.74 3.45 3.91
N ILE A 19 -5.45 2.92 2.90
CA ILE A 19 -5.33 3.36 1.49
C ILE A 19 -5.82 4.82 1.29
N PRO A 20 -7.00 5.25 1.80
CA PRO A 20 -7.44 6.64 1.63
C PRO A 20 -6.51 7.68 2.29
N PRO A 21 -6.02 7.49 3.54
CA PRO A 21 -5.03 8.39 4.14
C PRO A 21 -3.75 8.53 3.32
N ILE A 22 -3.26 7.44 2.74
CA ILE A 22 -2.07 7.46 1.87
C ILE A 22 -2.29 8.32 0.63
N ALA A 23 -3.44 8.17 -0.04
CA ALA A 23 -3.79 9.00 -1.20
C ALA A 23 -3.89 10.49 -0.83
N VAL A 24 -4.44 10.79 0.35
CA VAL A 24 -4.49 12.16 0.88
C VAL A 24 -3.10 12.69 1.21
N LEU A 25 -2.21 11.90 1.82
CA LEU A 25 -0.83 12.30 2.11
C LEU A 25 -0.04 12.62 0.83
N ILE A 26 -0.20 11.80 -0.21
CA ILE A 26 0.40 12.07 -1.53
C ILE A 26 -0.13 13.39 -2.11
N LYS A 27 -1.44 13.64 -2.01
CA LYS A 27 -2.05 14.90 -2.47
C LYS A 27 -1.54 16.11 -1.68
N MET A 28 -1.43 15.99 -0.36
CA MET A 28 -0.92 17.04 0.53
C MET A 28 0.57 17.34 0.28
N LEU A 29 1.38 16.30 0.04
CA LEU A 29 2.79 16.46 -0.34
C LEU A 29 2.96 17.16 -1.69
N ARG A 30 2.02 16.94 -2.64
CA ARG A 30 2.02 17.61 -3.93
C ARG A 30 1.75 19.11 -3.82
N SER A 31 1.01 19.55 -2.80
CA SER A 31 0.61 20.95 -2.58
C SER A 31 1.50 21.73 -1.60
N ALA A 32 2.54 21.11 -1.03
CA ALA A 32 3.30 21.69 0.08
C ALA A 32 4.45 22.61 -0.39
N ASP A 33 4.14 23.74 -1.04
CA ASP A 33 5.10 24.61 -1.76
C ASP A 33 6.19 25.26 -0.89
N ASP A 34 6.04 25.30 0.44
CA ASP A 34 6.97 25.98 1.35
C ASP A 34 8.05 25.10 2.00
N LEU A 35 8.15 23.80 1.66
CA LEU A 35 9.15 22.91 2.30
C LEU A 35 10.51 22.89 1.58
N PRO A 36 11.64 23.03 2.32
CA PRO A 36 12.97 22.80 1.78
C PRO A 36 13.11 21.40 1.18
N TRP A 37 13.79 21.28 0.03
CA TRP A 37 13.90 20.03 -0.74
C TRP A 37 14.40 18.83 0.07
N LYS A 38 15.32 19.03 1.03
CA LYS A 38 15.81 17.97 1.93
C LYS A 38 14.69 17.33 2.77
N LEU A 39 13.79 18.16 3.33
CA LEU A 39 12.68 17.67 4.14
C LEU A 39 11.59 17.05 3.26
N ARG A 40 11.30 17.63 2.08
CA ARG A 40 10.37 17.04 1.10
C ARG A 40 10.81 15.66 0.63
N LYS A 41 12.10 15.47 0.33
CA LYS A 41 12.66 14.16 -0.07
C LYS A 41 12.48 13.11 1.03
N LEU A 42 12.69 13.50 2.30
CA LEU A 42 12.47 12.63 3.45
C LEU A 42 10.99 12.26 3.59
N SER A 43 10.09 13.25 3.53
CA SER A 43 8.64 13.03 3.63
C SER A 43 8.11 12.14 2.51
N PHE A 44 8.57 12.32 1.28
CA PHE A 44 8.25 11.42 0.16
C PHE A 44 8.81 10.02 0.39
N GLY A 45 10.06 9.89 0.85
CA GLY A 45 10.65 8.61 1.19
C GLY A 45 9.85 7.87 2.27
N LEU A 46 9.41 8.58 3.31
CA LEU A 46 8.55 8.06 4.38
C LEU A 46 7.17 7.65 3.87
N ALA A 47 6.56 8.45 2.98
CA ALA A 47 5.29 8.10 2.36
C ALA A 47 5.41 6.83 1.52
N ILE A 48 6.44 6.73 0.66
CA ILE A 48 6.69 5.55 -0.17
C ILE A 48 6.96 4.32 0.70
N ALA A 49 7.82 4.44 1.72
CA ALA A 49 8.12 3.35 2.64
C ALA A 49 6.86 2.88 3.38
N SER A 50 6.00 3.80 3.80
CA SER A 50 4.71 3.49 4.42
C SER A 50 3.80 2.74 3.44
N VAL A 51 3.67 3.23 2.19
CA VAL A 51 2.89 2.57 1.14
C VAL A 51 3.39 1.13 0.91
N LEU A 52 4.69 0.95 0.72
CA LEU A 52 5.28 -0.37 0.49
C LEU A 52 5.10 -1.31 1.69
N SER A 53 5.19 -0.79 2.92
CA SER A 53 4.95 -1.56 4.14
C SER A 53 3.49 -2.02 4.24
N PHE A 54 2.53 -1.16 3.91
CA PHE A 54 1.11 -1.51 3.89
C PHE A 54 0.79 -2.54 2.80
N ILE A 55 1.34 -2.35 1.59
CA ILE A 55 1.23 -3.31 0.49
C ILE A 55 1.79 -4.67 0.90
N GLY A 56 2.99 -4.70 1.48
CA GLY A 56 3.63 -5.93 1.94
C GLY A 56 2.82 -6.63 3.03
N THR A 57 2.28 -5.88 3.99
CA THR A 57 1.42 -6.42 5.06
C THR A 57 0.13 -7.02 4.48
N GLY A 58 -0.54 -6.31 3.57
CA GLY A 58 -1.74 -6.81 2.89
C GLY A 58 -1.44 -8.07 2.08
N ALA A 59 -0.38 -8.08 1.28
CA ALA A 59 0.03 -9.24 0.50
C ALA A 59 0.36 -10.45 1.38
N ALA A 60 1.09 -10.24 2.48
CA ALA A 60 1.41 -11.30 3.43
C ALA A 60 0.16 -11.90 4.09
N ALA A 61 -0.79 -11.05 4.51
CA ALA A 61 -2.07 -11.50 5.07
C ALA A 61 -2.90 -12.29 4.06
N VAL A 62 -2.94 -11.83 2.80
CA VAL A 62 -3.60 -12.55 1.69
C VAL A 62 -2.94 -13.91 1.47
N LEU A 63 -1.61 -13.97 1.33
CA LEU A 63 -0.89 -15.22 1.09
C LEU A 63 -1.06 -16.21 2.25
N PHE A 64 -1.05 -15.73 3.49
CA PHE A 64 -1.32 -16.54 4.67
C PHE A 64 -2.72 -17.17 4.61
N LEU A 65 -3.74 -16.38 4.26
CA LEU A 65 -5.10 -16.88 4.11
C LEU A 65 -5.19 -17.91 2.97
N MET A 66 -4.57 -17.65 1.82
CA MET A 66 -4.54 -18.61 0.70
C MET A 66 -3.88 -19.95 1.07
N GLY A 67 -2.94 -19.96 2.02
CA GLY A 67 -2.31 -21.18 2.55
C GLY A 67 -3.21 -22.01 3.48
N GLN A 68 -4.35 -21.47 3.94
CA GLN A 68 -5.33 -22.23 4.72
C GLN A 68 -6.22 -23.05 3.76
N ALA A 69 -6.13 -24.37 3.87
CA ALA A 69 -6.55 -25.34 2.85
C ALA A 69 -8.06 -25.45 2.52
N THR A 70 -8.91 -24.56 3.04
CA THR A 70 -10.38 -24.64 2.89
C THR A 70 -11.01 -23.36 2.33
N ILE A 71 -10.26 -22.60 1.54
CA ILE A 71 -10.79 -21.41 0.87
C ILE A 71 -11.38 -21.77 -0.51
N PRO A 72 -12.62 -21.34 -0.84
CA PRO A 72 -13.20 -21.51 -2.18
C PRO A 72 -12.28 -20.95 -3.28
N THR A 73 -12.14 -21.67 -4.39
CA THR A 73 -11.27 -21.29 -5.52
C THR A 73 -11.57 -19.91 -6.09
N THR A 74 -12.84 -19.49 -6.08
CA THR A 74 -13.25 -18.13 -6.46
C THR A 74 -12.65 -17.05 -5.57
N LEU A 75 -12.57 -17.29 -4.26
CA LEU A 75 -11.97 -16.35 -3.31
C LEU A 75 -10.44 -16.31 -3.47
N VAL A 76 -9.81 -17.45 -3.73
CA VAL A 76 -8.37 -17.52 -4.05
C VAL A 76 -8.04 -16.67 -5.30
N LEU A 77 -8.86 -16.76 -6.36
CA LEU A 77 -8.68 -15.94 -7.56
C LEU A 77 -8.88 -14.44 -7.27
N ALA A 78 -9.90 -14.07 -6.51
CA ALA A 78 -10.14 -12.68 -6.12
C ALA A 78 -8.98 -12.12 -5.28
N MET A 79 -8.45 -12.91 -4.36
CA MET A 79 -7.29 -12.58 -3.53
C MET A 79 -6.01 -12.45 -4.35
N GLY A 80 -5.78 -13.35 -5.30
CA GLY A 80 -4.68 -13.25 -6.25
C GLY A 80 -4.76 -11.98 -7.10
N LEU A 81 -5.94 -11.67 -7.64
CA LEU A 81 -6.20 -10.43 -8.38
C LEU A 81 -5.94 -9.18 -7.54
N ALA A 82 -6.33 -9.19 -6.25
CA ALA A 82 -6.07 -8.09 -5.33
C ALA A 82 -4.56 -7.86 -5.15
N VAL A 83 -3.77 -8.93 -4.95
CA VAL A 83 -2.30 -8.84 -4.87
C VAL A 83 -1.70 -8.32 -6.17
N PHE A 84 -2.16 -8.82 -7.32
CA PHE A 84 -1.75 -8.31 -8.63
C PHE A 84 -2.05 -6.82 -8.80
N GLY A 85 -3.18 -6.34 -8.28
CA GLY A 85 -3.55 -4.92 -8.29
C GLY A 85 -2.64 -4.01 -7.45
N LEU A 86 -1.90 -4.56 -6.47
CA LEU A 86 -0.94 -3.78 -5.68
C LEU A 86 0.31 -3.41 -6.49
N VAL A 87 0.66 -4.20 -7.51
CA VAL A 87 1.82 -3.96 -8.38
C VAL A 87 1.71 -2.63 -9.15
N PRO A 88 0.65 -2.36 -9.93
CA PRO A 88 0.51 -1.08 -10.62
C PRO A 88 0.43 0.10 -9.65
N PHE A 89 -0.13 -0.09 -8.45
CA PHE A 89 -0.17 0.95 -7.42
C PHE A 89 1.22 1.30 -6.87
N ALA A 90 2.06 0.29 -6.59
CA ALA A 90 3.46 0.49 -6.19
C ALA A 90 4.27 1.19 -7.30
N LEU A 91 4.08 0.77 -8.55
CA LEU A 91 4.72 1.39 -9.72
C LEU A 91 4.30 2.86 -9.89
N PHE A 92 3.00 3.15 -9.77
CA PHE A 92 2.47 4.52 -9.86
C PHE A 92 3.07 5.43 -8.77
N THR A 93 3.19 4.91 -7.54
CA THR A 93 3.85 5.63 -6.44
C THR A 93 5.31 5.96 -6.78
N GLY A 94 6.03 5.03 -7.43
CA GLY A 94 7.38 5.28 -7.93
C GLY A 94 7.44 6.33 -9.04
N VAL A 95 6.47 6.34 -9.97
CA VAL A 95 6.36 7.35 -11.03
C VAL A 95 6.16 8.75 -10.42
N LEU A 96 5.27 8.88 -9.43
CA LEU A 96 5.05 10.15 -8.72
C LEU A 96 6.32 10.68 -8.07
N TYR A 97 7.16 9.80 -7.50
CA TYR A 97 8.45 10.21 -6.95
C TYR A 97 9.38 10.77 -8.04
N VAL A 98 9.45 10.14 -9.20
CA VAL A 98 10.29 10.59 -10.32
C VAL A 98 9.80 11.92 -10.88
N GLU A 99 8.48 12.07 -11.08
CA GLU A 99 7.86 13.33 -11.53
C GLU A 99 8.15 14.47 -10.56
N HIS A 100 7.99 14.22 -9.26
CA HIS A 100 8.29 15.21 -8.23
C HIS A 100 9.78 15.56 -8.21
N LYS A 101 10.67 14.57 -8.31
CA LYS A 101 12.12 14.81 -8.41
C LYS A 101 12.48 15.72 -9.58
N ARG A 102 11.84 15.55 -10.74
CA ARG A 102 12.11 16.38 -11.93
C ARG A 102 11.54 17.79 -11.84
N SER A 103 10.47 17.99 -11.09
CA SER A 103 9.82 19.31 -10.95
C SER A 103 10.59 20.25 -10.01
N PHE A 104 11.52 19.73 -9.22
CA PHE A 104 12.24 20.46 -8.15
C PHE A 104 13.76 20.20 -8.16
N ALA A 105 14.30 19.60 -9.22
CA ALA A 105 15.74 19.46 -9.49
C ALA A 105 16.18 20.51 -10.51
#